data_AF-A0A238X5Z3-F1
#
_entry.id   AF-A0A238X5Z3-F1
#
_cell.length_a   1.000
_cell.length_b   1.000
_cell.length_c   1.000
_cell.angle_alpha   90.00
_cell.angle_beta   90.00
_cell.angle_gamma   90.00
#
_symmetry.space_group_name_H-M   'P 1'
#
loop_
_entity.id
_entity.type
_entity.pdbx_description
1 polymer ?
#
loop_
_entity_poly.entity_id
_entity_poly.type
_entity_poly.pdbx_seq_one_letter_code
_entity_poly.pdbx_strand_id
1 'polypeptide(L)'
;MKTFLFSVLLLISWNIKAQNISEINNVLEIPDTLAFEKEIRIYKDYSTTNGMKILRMYDEGKNNWIVIIYSYSLNQVTKINEIHFPKKNIGKLKPKNAYLIWLNLLITNIEFLPNMESIRYKFGKSYIDADRGEYGIAKEVKHVLDGQGYQVFIKNGENKNYFSFNNPETYLKYYPSVDELIAYNKILSILEKEFSF
;
A
#
# COMPACT_ATOMS: atom_id res chain seq x y z
N MET A 1 3.02 -32.55 -46.21
CA MET A 1 4.26 -32.03 -45.60
C MET A 1 4.07 -30.56 -45.27
N LYS A 2 4.40 -30.19 -44.03
CA LYS A 2 4.63 -28.83 -43.50
C LYS A 2 3.40 -27.94 -43.30
N THR A 3 2.71 -28.26 -42.20
CA THR A 3 2.17 -27.30 -41.21
C THR A 3 2.87 -25.94 -41.21
N PHE A 4 2.09 -24.87 -41.41
CA PHE A 4 2.42 -23.54 -40.91
C PHE A 4 1.46 -23.23 -39.75
N LEU A 5 1.73 -23.87 -38.62
CA LEU A 5 1.33 -23.36 -37.30
C LEU A 5 2.33 -22.24 -37.00
N PHE A 6 1.91 -20.98 -37.07
CA PHE A 6 2.73 -19.88 -36.60
C PHE A 6 1.93 -18.99 -35.65
N SER A 7 2.46 -18.93 -34.43
CA SER A 7 2.31 -17.87 -33.42
C SER A 7 0.96 -17.70 -32.72
N VAL A 8 0.59 -18.69 -31.89
CA VAL A 8 -0.09 -18.46 -30.61
C VAL A 8 0.94 -18.67 -29.49
N LEU A 9 1.75 -17.65 -29.22
CA LEU A 9 2.80 -17.56 -28.18
C LEU A 9 3.28 -16.10 -28.27
N LEU A 10 3.11 -15.16 -27.34
CA LEU A 10 2.94 -15.22 -25.90
C LEU A 10 1.89 -14.17 -25.49
N LEU A 11 0.71 -14.60 -25.03
CA LEU A 11 -0.07 -13.85 -24.04
C LEU A 11 0.34 -14.32 -22.64
N ILE A 12 1.66 -14.38 -22.39
CA ILE A 12 2.15 -14.41 -21.02
C ILE A 12 2.03 -12.95 -20.55
N SER A 13 0.79 -12.56 -20.24
CA SER A 13 0.57 -11.45 -19.33
C SER A 13 1.34 -11.83 -18.07
N TRP A 14 2.44 -11.11 -17.86
CA TRP A 14 3.17 -11.10 -16.62
C TRP A 14 2.21 -10.66 -15.51
N ASN A 15 1.44 -11.62 -15.00
CA ASN A 15 1.01 -11.66 -13.62
C ASN A 15 2.29 -11.91 -12.82
N ILE A 16 3.17 -10.90 -12.78
CA ILE A 16 4.25 -10.84 -11.79
C ILE A 16 3.50 -10.89 -10.48
N LYS A 17 3.58 -12.06 -9.85
CA LYS A 17 2.85 -12.41 -8.66
C LYS A 17 3.20 -11.40 -7.57
N ALA A 18 2.36 -10.38 -7.40
CA ALA A 18 1.97 -10.01 -6.06
C ALA A 18 1.52 -11.33 -5.40
N GLN A 19 2.13 -11.70 -4.28
CA GLN A 19 1.64 -12.83 -3.48
C GLN A 19 0.13 -12.66 -3.37
N ASN A 20 -0.62 -13.71 -3.70
CA ASN A 20 -2.08 -13.63 -3.72
C ASN A 20 -2.52 -13.26 -2.29
N ILE A 21 -3.12 -12.07 -2.14
CA ILE A 21 -3.56 -11.56 -0.83
C ILE A 21 -4.46 -12.58 -0.13
N SER A 22 -5.25 -13.37 -0.89
CA SER A 22 -6.06 -14.45 -0.37
C SER A 22 -5.23 -15.58 0.27
N GLU A 23 -4.12 -15.98 -0.36
CA GLU A 23 -3.21 -16.98 0.21
C GLU A 23 -2.56 -16.47 1.50
N ILE A 24 -2.14 -15.21 1.51
CA ILE A 24 -1.58 -14.57 2.71
C ILE A 24 -2.65 -14.54 3.81
N ASN A 25 -3.85 -14.05 3.51
CA ASN A 25 -4.95 -13.94 4.46
C ASN A 25 -5.33 -15.28 5.06
N ASN A 26 -5.33 -16.34 4.26
CA ASN A 26 -5.56 -17.70 4.73
C ASN A 26 -4.49 -18.13 5.76
N VAL A 27 -3.21 -17.86 5.50
CA VAL A 27 -2.13 -18.13 6.48
C VAL A 27 -2.25 -17.27 7.74
N LEU A 28 -2.72 -16.03 7.60
CA LEU A 28 -2.98 -15.13 8.73
C LEU A 28 -4.28 -15.45 9.48
N GLU A 29 -5.08 -16.42 8.99
CA GLU A 29 -6.42 -16.74 9.50
C GLU A 29 -7.37 -15.54 9.54
N ILE A 30 -7.26 -14.64 8.55
CA ILE A 30 -8.14 -13.47 8.40
C ILE A 30 -8.99 -13.60 7.12
N PRO A 31 -10.23 -13.08 7.11
CA PRO A 31 -11.09 -13.13 5.93
C PRO A 31 -10.57 -12.21 4.82
N ASP A 32 -10.84 -12.53 3.55
CA ASP A 32 -10.45 -11.68 2.42
C ASP A 32 -11.17 -10.33 2.37
N THR A 33 -12.33 -10.26 3.01
CA THR A 33 -13.09 -9.03 3.14
C THR A 33 -12.75 -8.31 4.44
N LEU A 34 -12.96 -6.98 4.43
CA LEU A 34 -12.88 -6.16 5.65
C LEU A 34 -14.11 -6.47 6.52
N ALA A 35 -13.84 -7.06 7.69
CA ALA A 35 -14.84 -7.63 8.59
C ALA A 35 -15.48 -6.58 9.50
N PHE A 36 -14.76 -5.49 9.79
CA PHE A 36 -15.22 -4.44 10.72
C PHE A 36 -15.67 -3.19 9.99
N GLU A 37 -16.53 -2.38 10.62
CA GLU A 37 -16.99 -1.10 10.05
C GLU A 37 -15.87 -0.06 9.90
N LYS A 38 -14.87 -0.11 10.79
CA LYS A 38 -13.63 0.66 10.65
C LYS A 38 -12.48 -0.33 10.65
N GLU A 39 -11.86 -0.51 9.50
CA GLU A 39 -10.73 -1.42 9.34
C GLU A 39 -9.78 -0.89 8.27
N ILE A 40 -8.48 -0.98 8.55
CA ILE A 40 -7.43 -0.77 7.56
C ILE A 40 -6.47 -1.95 7.60
N ARG A 41 -6.07 -2.42 6.42
CA ARG A 41 -5.00 -3.40 6.22
C ARG A 41 -3.97 -2.82 5.26
N ILE A 42 -2.71 -2.91 5.65
CA ILE A 42 -1.58 -2.44 4.85
C ILE A 42 -0.58 -3.57 4.75
N TYR A 43 -0.40 -4.06 3.53
CA TYR A 43 0.58 -5.08 3.18
C TYR A 43 1.79 -4.33 2.64
N LYS A 44 2.91 -4.41 3.36
CA LYS A 44 4.19 -3.79 3.02
C LYS A 44 5.15 -4.89 2.60
N ASP A 45 5.39 -5.00 1.31
CA ASP A 45 6.32 -5.93 0.71
C ASP A 45 7.75 -5.34 0.67
N TYR A 46 8.72 -6.12 1.12
CA TYR A 46 10.14 -5.86 0.86
C TYR A 46 10.52 -6.49 -0.47
N SER A 47 11.34 -5.83 -1.29
CA SER A 47 11.83 -6.44 -2.53
C SER A 47 12.55 -7.77 -2.27
N THR A 48 12.09 -8.79 -2.99
CA THR A 48 12.71 -10.10 -3.32
C THR A 48 13.20 -11.06 -2.23
N THR A 49 13.61 -10.66 -1.02
CA THR A 49 14.26 -11.59 -0.05
C THR A 49 13.94 -11.40 1.44
N ASN A 50 13.34 -10.29 1.87
CA ASN A 50 13.32 -9.91 3.30
C ASN A 50 11.98 -10.11 4.04
N GLY A 51 11.03 -10.84 3.43
CA GLY A 51 9.69 -11.03 3.99
C GLY A 51 8.76 -9.83 3.75
N MET A 52 7.64 -9.80 4.45
CA MET A 52 6.57 -8.81 4.35
C MET A 52 6.13 -8.43 5.77
N LYS A 53 5.69 -7.18 5.95
CA LYS A 53 4.94 -6.79 7.14
C LYS A 53 3.49 -6.53 6.75
N ILE A 54 2.55 -7.01 7.56
CA ILE A 54 1.14 -6.64 7.43
C ILE A 54 0.72 -5.89 8.68
N LEU A 55 0.17 -4.70 8.53
CA LEU A 55 -0.51 -3.98 9.61
C LEU A 55 -2.01 -4.10 9.40
N ARG A 56 -2.73 -4.49 10.45
CA ARG A 56 -4.18 -4.52 10.51
C ARG A 56 -4.64 -3.72 11.71
N MET A 57 -5.46 -2.69 11.51
CA MET A 57 -6.04 -1.88 12.57
C MET A 57 -7.56 -1.84 12.41
N TYR A 58 -8.31 -2.14 13.46
CA TYR A 58 -9.78 -2.17 13.43
C TYR A 58 -10.40 -1.78 14.76
N ASP A 59 -11.65 -1.31 14.69
CA ASP A 59 -12.53 -1.03 15.83
C ASP A 59 -13.48 -2.22 16.01
N GLU A 60 -13.35 -2.96 17.11
CA GLU A 60 -14.29 -4.04 17.50
C GLU A 60 -15.64 -3.51 18.00
N GLY A 61 -15.80 -2.18 18.00
CA GLY A 61 -17.00 -1.51 18.46
C GLY A 61 -16.79 -0.86 19.83
N LYS A 62 -17.64 0.15 20.11
CA LYS A 62 -17.55 0.97 21.32
C LYS A 62 -16.16 1.59 21.55
N ASN A 63 -15.41 1.86 20.47
CA ASN A 63 -14.07 2.44 20.49
C ASN A 63 -12.99 1.51 21.12
N ASN A 64 -13.19 0.20 21.01
CA ASN A 64 -12.19 -0.80 21.38
C ASN A 64 -11.38 -1.14 20.14
N TRP A 65 -10.17 -0.57 20.04
CA TRP A 65 -9.33 -0.77 18.87
C TRP A 65 -8.29 -1.86 19.10
N ILE A 66 -8.08 -2.67 18.06
CA ILE A 66 -7.00 -3.63 17.99
C ILE A 66 -6.11 -3.27 16.81
N VAL A 67 -4.81 -3.27 17.04
CA VAL A 67 -3.78 -3.17 15.99
C VAL A 67 -2.91 -4.41 16.06
N ILE A 68 -2.83 -5.15 14.95
CA ILE A 68 -2.01 -6.34 14.82
C ILE A 68 -0.99 -6.09 13.71
N ILE A 69 0.29 -6.33 14.01
CA ILE A 69 1.38 -6.28 13.04
C ILE A 69 1.96 -7.68 12.89
N TYR A 70 1.81 -8.23 11.70
CA TYR A 70 2.35 -9.53 11.32
C TYR A 70 3.67 -9.34 10.58
N SER A 71 4.69 -10.10 10.97
CA SER A 71 5.85 -10.35 10.12
C SER A 71 5.62 -11.67 9.39
N TYR A 72 5.78 -11.66 8.07
CA TYR A 72 5.51 -12.79 7.19
C TYR A 72 6.77 -13.08 6.35
N SER A 73 7.22 -14.33 6.31
CA SER A 73 8.35 -14.74 5.48
C SER A 73 8.25 -16.21 5.16
N LEU A 74 8.73 -16.65 3.99
CA LEU A 74 8.71 -18.06 3.56
C LEU A 74 7.33 -18.71 3.73
N ASN A 75 6.27 -17.99 3.37
CA ASN A 75 4.86 -18.42 3.46
C ASN A 75 4.34 -18.72 4.88
N GLN A 76 4.96 -18.15 5.91
CA GLN A 76 4.55 -18.33 7.30
C GLN A 76 4.65 -17.04 8.11
N VAL A 77 3.84 -16.96 9.16
CA VAL A 77 3.92 -15.87 10.15
C VAL A 77 5.11 -16.12 11.07
N THR A 78 6.04 -15.18 11.10
CA THR A 78 7.26 -15.28 11.93
C THR A 78 7.14 -14.50 13.23
N LYS A 79 6.28 -13.48 13.28
CA LYS A 79 6.04 -12.66 14.47
C LYS A 79 4.65 -12.03 14.41
N ILE A 80 4.00 -11.93 15.57
CA ILE A 80 2.76 -11.19 15.76
C ILE A 80 2.98 -10.20 16.89
N ASN A 81 2.66 -8.92 16.66
CA ASN A 81 2.63 -7.89 17.68
C ASN A 81 1.22 -7.30 17.74
N GLU A 82 0.51 -7.58 18.84
CA GLU A 82 -0.86 -7.15 19.05
C GLU A 82 -0.93 -6.03 20.09
N ILE A 83 -1.73 -5.02 19.79
CA ILE A 83 -1.87 -3.81 20.58
C ILE A 83 -3.34 -3.52 20.77
N HIS A 84 -3.83 -3.65 22.01
CA HIS A 84 -5.19 -3.28 22.38
C HIS A 84 -5.26 -1.85 22.90
N PHE A 85 -6.35 -1.17 22.56
CA PHE A 85 -6.68 0.16 23.05
C PHE A 85 -8.05 0.16 23.75
N PRO A 86 -8.22 0.99 24.80
CA PRO A 86 -7.23 1.95 25.33
C PRO A 86 -6.07 1.25 26.07
N LYS A 87 -4.84 1.72 25.85
CA LYS A 87 -3.68 1.22 26.61
C LYS A 87 -3.82 1.60 28.07
N LYS A 88 -3.59 0.65 28.99
CA LYS A 88 -3.40 0.98 30.41
C LYS A 88 -2.27 2.00 30.54
N ASN A 89 -2.44 2.99 31.43
CA ASN A 89 -1.37 3.94 31.72
C ASN A 89 -0.16 3.20 32.29
N ILE A 90 0.95 3.23 31.58
CA ILE A 90 2.24 2.72 32.05
C ILE A 90 3.14 3.94 32.29
N GLY A 91 3.27 4.34 33.55
CA GLY A 91 4.13 5.46 33.96
C GLY A 91 3.59 6.85 33.59
N LYS A 92 4.49 7.78 33.27
CA LYS A 92 4.19 9.21 33.00
C LYS A 92 3.82 9.51 31.54
N LEU A 93 3.88 8.52 30.65
CA LEU A 93 3.57 8.73 29.23
C LEU A 93 2.06 8.77 29.02
N LYS A 94 1.58 9.75 28.24
CA LYS A 94 0.17 9.81 27.86
C LYS A 94 -0.20 8.56 27.05
N PRO A 95 -1.32 7.90 27.36
CA PRO A 95 -1.76 6.73 26.62
C PRO A 95 -2.06 7.13 25.16
N LYS A 96 -1.60 6.30 24.21
CA LYS A 96 -1.92 6.48 22.79
C LYS A 96 -3.43 6.31 22.60
N ASN A 97 -4.03 7.17 21.79
CA ASN A 97 -5.47 7.14 21.47
C ASN A 97 -5.65 6.63 20.02
N ALA A 98 -6.10 5.39 19.88
CA ALA A 98 -6.31 4.77 18.57
C ALA A 98 -7.34 5.49 17.70
N TYR A 99 -8.39 6.06 18.29
CA TYR A 99 -9.35 6.86 17.54
C TYR A 99 -8.70 8.11 16.93
N LEU A 100 -7.80 8.76 17.67
CA LEU A 100 -7.04 9.89 17.14
C LEU A 100 -6.11 9.46 16.01
N ILE A 101 -5.47 8.29 16.12
CA ILE A 101 -4.64 7.73 15.04
C ILE A 101 -5.50 7.47 13.80
N TRP A 102 -6.68 6.87 13.98
CA TRP A 102 -7.63 6.65 12.90
C TRP A 102 -8.04 7.95 12.21
N LEU A 103 -8.43 8.97 12.96
CA LEU A 103 -8.76 10.29 12.42
C LEU A 103 -7.58 10.91 11.66
N ASN A 104 -6.35 10.76 12.18
CA ASN A 104 -5.16 11.24 11.49
C ASN A 104 -4.92 10.52 10.14
N LEU A 105 -5.32 9.26 10.00
CA LEU A 105 -5.32 8.57 8.71
C LEU A 105 -6.43 9.13 7.81
N LEU A 106 -7.65 9.32 8.31
CA LEU A 106 -8.77 9.82 7.50
C LEU A 106 -8.52 11.22 6.91
N ILE A 107 -7.89 12.14 7.66
CA ILE A 107 -7.57 13.49 7.14
C ILE A 107 -6.55 13.48 5.98
N THR A 108 -5.95 12.33 5.65
CA THR A 108 -5.12 12.17 4.45
C THR A 108 -5.93 11.84 3.20
N ASN A 109 -7.26 11.74 3.32
CA ASN A 109 -8.18 11.29 2.27
C ASN A 109 -7.87 9.87 1.77
N ILE A 110 -7.36 9.01 2.66
CA ILE A 110 -7.00 7.62 2.36
C ILE A 110 -8.15 6.81 1.74
N GLU A 111 -9.40 7.13 2.10
CA GLU A 111 -10.61 6.53 1.55
C GLU A 111 -10.85 6.85 0.06
N PHE A 112 -10.11 7.79 -0.51
CA PHE A 112 -10.28 8.27 -1.88
C PHE A 112 -8.99 8.26 -2.68
N LEU A 113 -7.88 7.77 -2.10
CA LEU A 113 -6.61 7.69 -2.82
C LEU A 113 -6.73 6.74 -4.01
N PRO A 114 -6.34 7.17 -5.22
CA PRO A 114 -6.35 6.32 -6.39
C PRO A 114 -5.17 5.32 -6.34
N ASN A 115 -5.23 4.31 -7.20
CA ASN A 115 -4.05 3.51 -7.49
C ASN A 115 -2.94 4.40 -8.08
N MET A 116 -1.70 4.10 -7.72
CA MET A 116 -0.55 4.87 -8.22
C MET A 116 -0.48 4.90 -9.75
N GLU A 117 -0.92 3.82 -10.42
CA GLU A 117 -0.96 3.78 -11.88
C GLU A 117 -1.87 4.87 -12.48
N SER A 118 -3.00 5.14 -11.85
CA SER A 118 -3.96 6.16 -12.29
C SER A 118 -3.41 7.58 -12.19
N ILE A 119 -2.35 7.82 -11.42
CA ILE A 119 -1.71 9.13 -11.26
C ILE A 119 -0.37 9.24 -12.01
N ARG A 120 0.06 8.20 -12.74
CA ARG A 120 1.34 8.21 -13.50
C ARG A 120 1.42 9.35 -14.51
N TYR A 121 0.28 9.81 -15.03
CA TYR A 121 0.24 10.96 -15.93
C TYR A 121 0.78 12.25 -15.26
N LYS A 122 0.74 12.36 -13.93
CA LYS A 122 1.29 13.49 -13.15
C LYS A 122 2.80 13.42 -12.96
N PHE A 123 3.44 12.29 -13.28
CA PHE A 123 4.87 12.08 -13.01
C PHE A 123 5.66 12.64 -14.19
N GLY A 124 6.58 13.58 -13.97
CA GLY A 124 7.41 14.14 -15.04
C GLY A 124 6.71 15.23 -15.86
N LYS A 125 7.48 15.90 -16.72
CA LYS A 125 6.99 16.99 -17.57
C LYS A 125 6.98 16.54 -19.03
N SER A 126 5.88 16.79 -19.72
CA SER A 126 5.80 16.58 -21.16
C SER A 126 6.48 17.73 -21.89
N TYR A 127 7.14 17.42 -23.00
CA TYR A 127 7.74 18.41 -23.89
C TYR A 127 7.56 17.97 -25.35
N ILE A 128 7.66 18.93 -26.27
CA ILE A 128 7.66 18.65 -27.71
C ILE A 128 9.08 18.26 -28.08
N ASP A 129 9.22 17.06 -28.64
CA ASP A 129 10.46 16.56 -29.20
C ASP A 129 10.39 16.64 -30.73
N ALA A 130 11.53 16.92 -31.35
CA ALA A 130 11.67 16.96 -32.79
C ALA A 130 12.83 16.03 -33.18
N ASP A 131 12.51 14.74 -33.33
CA ASP A 131 13.49 13.75 -33.78
C ASP A 131 13.29 13.47 -35.28
N ARG A 132 14.39 13.51 -36.03
CA ARG A 132 14.44 13.24 -37.49
C ARG A 132 13.43 14.02 -38.35
N GLY A 133 13.04 15.22 -37.91
CA GLY A 133 12.14 16.10 -38.67
C GLY A 133 10.65 15.87 -38.44
N GLU A 134 10.27 14.96 -37.52
CA GLU A 134 8.90 14.77 -37.08
C GLU A 134 8.72 15.31 -35.65
N TYR A 135 7.59 15.96 -35.38
CA TYR A 135 7.25 16.46 -34.05
C TYR A 135 6.46 15.41 -33.26
N GLY A 136 6.88 15.14 -32.03
CA GLY A 136 6.23 14.23 -31.10
C GLY A 136 6.09 14.82 -29.70
N ILE A 137 5.23 14.21 -28.88
CA ILE A 137 5.18 14.49 -27.44
C ILE A 137 6.05 13.46 -26.73
N ALA A 138 7.10 13.93 -26.06
CA ALA A 138 7.94 13.12 -25.20
C ALA A 138 7.69 13.46 -23.73
N LYS A 139 8.08 12.54 -22.85
CA LYS A 139 7.89 12.70 -21.41
C LYS A 139 9.04 12.04 -20.65
N GLU A 140 9.78 12.83 -19.88
CA GLU A 140 10.83 12.29 -19.02
C GLU A 140 10.24 11.80 -17.69
N VAL A 141 10.35 10.49 -17.45
CA VAL A 141 9.92 9.84 -16.21
C VAL A 141 11.07 9.05 -15.59
N LYS A 142 11.19 9.09 -14.27
CA LYS A 142 12.13 8.25 -13.53
C LYS A 142 11.43 6.95 -13.19
N HIS A 143 12.08 5.82 -13.49
CA HIS A 143 11.60 4.51 -13.12
C HIS A 143 12.42 3.98 -11.94
N VAL A 144 11.74 3.70 -10.84
CA VAL A 144 12.34 3.03 -9.67
C VAL A 144 12.03 1.54 -9.79
N LEU A 145 13.08 0.73 -9.97
CA LEU A 145 12.98 -0.71 -10.18
C LEU A 145 12.97 -1.49 -8.86
N ASP A 146 13.76 -1.04 -7.88
CA ASP A 146 13.89 -1.67 -6.56
C ASP A 146 13.27 -0.82 -5.46
N GLY A 147 12.64 -1.48 -4.50
CA GLY A 147 12.27 -0.88 -3.21
C GLY A 147 11.03 -1.52 -2.59
N GLN A 148 10.12 -0.70 -2.05
CA GLN A 148 9.01 -1.14 -1.22
C GLN A 148 7.67 -0.92 -1.91
N GLY A 149 6.91 -1.99 -2.02
CA GLY A 149 5.51 -1.96 -2.44
C GLY A 149 4.60 -1.81 -1.23
N TYR A 150 3.39 -1.34 -1.51
CA TYR A 150 2.33 -1.27 -0.53
C TYR A 150 0.98 -1.54 -1.19
N GLN A 151 0.18 -2.40 -0.56
CA GLN A 151 -1.23 -2.59 -0.88
C GLN A 151 -2.06 -2.20 0.34
N VAL A 152 -3.06 -1.33 0.13
CA VAL A 152 -3.89 -0.78 1.18
C VAL A 152 -5.35 -1.12 0.93
N PHE A 153 -6.00 -1.64 1.96
CA PHE A 153 -7.44 -1.86 2.02
C PHE A 153 -7.97 -1.05 3.19
N ILE A 154 -9.00 -0.24 2.97
CA ILE A 154 -9.64 0.53 4.03
C ILE A 154 -11.15 0.48 3.91
N LYS A 155 -11.82 0.40 5.06
CA LYS A 155 -13.26 0.56 5.24
C LYS A 155 -13.52 1.51 6.40
N ASN A 156 -14.45 2.42 6.20
CA ASN A 156 -14.92 3.36 7.19
C ASN A 156 -16.42 3.60 6.97
N GLY A 157 -17.24 2.77 7.62
CA GLY A 157 -18.66 2.68 7.34
C GLY A 157 -18.92 2.19 5.90
N GLU A 158 -19.66 2.99 5.14
CA GLU A 158 -20.01 2.71 3.75
C GLU A 158 -18.84 2.94 2.78
N ASN A 159 -17.88 3.79 3.15
CA ASN A 159 -16.70 4.06 2.32
C ASN A 159 -15.76 2.86 2.36
N LYS A 160 -15.37 2.39 1.17
CA LYS A 160 -14.37 1.34 0.96
C LYS A 160 -13.43 1.76 -0.14
N ASN A 161 -12.15 1.52 0.07
CA ASN A 161 -11.15 1.77 -0.95
C ASN A 161 -10.06 0.70 -0.94
N TYR A 162 -9.51 0.45 -2.12
CA TYR A 162 -8.38 -0.43 -2.35
C TYR A 162 -7.44 0.21 -3.37
N PHE A 163 -6.19 0.37 -2.97
CA PHE A 163 -5.19 1.00 -3.81
C PHE A 163 -3.78 0.53 -3.46
N SER A 164 -2.85 0.71 -4.40
CA SER A 164 -1.45 0.33 -4.22
C SER A 164 -0.48 1.41 -4.67
N PHE A 165 0.65 1.50 -3.97
CA PHE A 165 1.76 2.40 -4.27
C PHE A 165 3.07 1.63 -4.20
N ASN A 166 3.93 1.84 -5.21
CA ASN A 166 5.27 1.30 -5.24
C ASN A 166 6.27 2.45 -5.12
N ASN A 167 7.19 2.33 -4.17
CA ASN A 167 8.25 3.31 -3.89
C ASN A 167 7.76 4.76 -3.66
N PRO A 168 6.66 4.98 -2.91
CA PRO A 168 6.06 6.32 -2.77
C PRO A 168 7.01 7.36 -2.18
N GLU A 169 7.89 6.96 -1.24
CA GLU A 169 8.90 7.85 -0.65
C GLU A 169 9.92 8.32 -1.68
N THR A 170 10.40 7.41 -2.53
CA THR A 170 11.35 7.73 -3.59
C THR A 170 10.69 8.60 -4.66
N TYR A 171 9.48 8.26 -5.08
CA TYR A 171 8.76 9.06 -6.07
C TYR A 171 8.41 10.46 -5.57
N LEU A 172 8.12 10.65 -4.28
CA LEU A 172 7.87 11.99 -3.73
C LEU A 172 9.10 12.90 -3.85
N LYS A 173 10.32 12.37 -3.75
CA LYS A 173 11.55 13.15 -3.95
C LYS A 173 11.67 13.68 -5.37
N TYR A 174 11.25 12.90 -6.36
CA TYR A 174 11.28 13.30 -7.77
C TYR A 174 10.07 14.15 -8.19
N TYR A 175 8.92 13.92 -7.57
CA TYR A 175 7.65 14.53 -7.92
C TYR A 175 6.96 15.15 -6.68
N PRO A 176 7.57 16.16 -6.05
CA PRO A 176 7.13 16.69 -4.75
C PRO A 176 5.79 17.43 -4.79
N SER A 177 5.29 17.76 -5.98
CA SER A 177 4.00 18.46 -6.18
C SER A 177 2.84 17.52 -6.48
N VAL A 178 3.04 16.21 -6.46
CA VAL A 178 1.95 15.24 -6.70
C VAL A 178 1.24 14.98 -5.38
N ASP A 179 0.02 15.50 -5.25
CA ASP A 179 -0.77 15.46 -4.02
C ASP A 179 -0.96 14.05 -3.46
N GLU A 180 -1.18 13.06 -4.32
CA GLU A 180 -1.36 11.67 -3.87
C GLU A 180 -0.08 11.06 -3.29
N LEU A 181 1.10 11.45 -3.80
CA LEU A 181 2.38 11.05 -3.21
C LEU A 181 2.57 11.73 -1.85
N ILE A 182 2.21 13.01 -1.72
CA ILE A 182 2.27 13.73 -0.44
C ILE A 182 1.35 13.05 0.59
N ALA A 183 0.10 12.78 0.21
CA ALA A 183 -0.89 12.15 1.06
C ALA A 183 -0.44 10.74 1.49
N TYR A 184 0.04 9.93 0.56
CA TYR A 184 0.52 8.59 0.89
C TYR A 184 1.73 8.59 1.83
N ASN A 185 2.70 9.48 1.61
CA ASN A 185 3.85 9.61 2.50
C ASN A 185 3.45 10.10 3.90
N LYS A 186 2.40 10.92 4.01
CA LYS A 186 1.83 11.31 5.30
C LYS A 186 1.22 10.11 6.03
N ILE A 187 0.55 9.19 5.31
CA ILE A 187 0.06 7.91 5.87
C ILE A 187 1.24 7.11 6.43
N LEU A 188 2.30 6.90 5.64
CA LEU A 188 3.50 6.17 6.09
C LEU A 188 4.12 6.81 7.33
N SER A 189 4.22 8.13 7.37
CA SER A 189 4.75 8.87 8.52
C SER A 189 3.92 8.65 9.79
N ILE A 190 2.58 8.60 9.68
CA ILE A 190 1.69 8.29 10.81
C ILE A 190 1.97 6.87 11.30
N LEU A 191 2.05 5.89 10.40
CA LEU A 191 2.25 4.49 10.76
C LEU A 191 3.62 4.26 11.40
N GLU A 192 4.68 4.88 10.88
CA GLU A 192 6.01 4.80 11.45
C GLU A 192 6.06 5.43 12.85
N LYS A 193 5.49 6.63 13.01
CA LYS A 193 5.42 7.32 14.31
C LYS A 193 4.64 6.52 15.35
N GLU A 194 3.50 5.96 14.96
CA GLU A 194 2.58 5.33 15.90
C GLU A 194 2.88 3.85 16.16
N PHE A 195 3.51 3.16 15.21
CA PHE A 195 3.67 1.70 15.24
C PHE A 195 5.05 1.19 14.82
N SER A 196 5.97 2.05 14.38
CA SER A 196 7.29 1.65 13.83
C SER A 196 7.16 0.64 12.69
N PHE A 197 6.20 0.90 11.80
CA PHE A 197 5.75 0.01 10.74
C PHE A 197 6.59 0.10 9.45
#